data_AF-A0A926PC24-F1
#
_entry.id   AF-A0A926PC24-F1
#
_cell.length_a   1.000
_cell.length_b   1.000
_cell.length_c   1.000
_cell.angle_alpha   90.00
_cell.angle_beta   90.00
_cell.angle_gamma   90.00
#
_symmetry.space_group_name_H-M   'P 1'
#
loop_
_entity.id
_entity.type
_entity.pdbx_description
1 polymer ?
#
loop_
_entity_poly.entity_id
_entity_poly.type
_entity_poly.pdbx_seq_one_letter_code
_entity_poly.pdbx_strand_id
1 'polypeptide(L)' 'MPKELKSPPVDGKANKELIELLAKKFDVSKSQIRIKLGLSSRIKLVEIDTDS' A
#
# COMPACT_ATOMS: atom_id res chain seq x y z
N MET A 1 12.72 8.49 26.40
CA MET A 1 11.68 7.74 25.66
C MET A 1 11.20 8.61 24.51
N PRO A 2 11.60 8.38 23.24
CA PRO A 2 11.07 9.19 22.15
C PRO A 2 9.69 8.65 21.78
N LYS A 3 8.72 9.55 21.81
CA LYS A 3 7.35 9.36 21.36
C LYS A 3 7.37 9.51 19.84
N GLU A 4 7.59 8.41 19.13
CA GLU A 4 7.60 8.45 17.66
C GLU A 4 6.19 8.67 17.12
N LEU A 5 6.14 9.58 16.17
CA LEU A 5 4.97 10.23 15.60
C LEU A 5 3.82 9.26 15.33
N LYS A 6 2.61 9.70 15.71
CA LYS A 6 1.39 9.28 15.02
C LYS A 6 1.63 9.51 13.53
N SER A 7 1.84 8.45 12.75
CA SER A 7 1.99 8.54 11.30
C SER A 7 0.90 9.44 10.73
N PRO A 8 1.23 10.36 9.81
CA PRO A 8 0.27 11.34 9.33
C PRO A 8 -0.98 10.63 8.78
N PRO A 9 -2.19 11.22 8.93
CA PRO A 9 -3.46 10.63 8.48
C PRO A 9 -3.57 10.43 6.95
N VAL A 10 -2.49 10.71 6.23
CA VAL A 10 -2.30 10.56 4.79
C VAL A 10 -1.98 9.12 4.40
N ASP A 11 -1.17 8.38 5.17
CA ASP A 11 -0.69 7.06 4.73
C ASP A 11 -1.83 6.05 4.56
N GLY A 12 -2.82 6.08 5.45
CA GLY A 12 -3.99 5.20 5.37
C GLY A 12 -4.86 5.45 4.13
N LYS A 13 -4.99 6.71 3.68
CA LYS A 13 -5.72 7.06 2.45
C LYS A 13 -4.88 6.76 1.21
N ALA A 14 -3.61 7.14 1.21
CA ALA A 14 -2.68 6.88 0.11
C ALA A 14 -2.47 5.39 -0.15
N ASN A 15 -2.40 4.55 0.89
CA ASN A 15 -2.29 3.09 0.73
C ASN A 15 -3.54 2.51 0.06
N LYS A 16 -4.74 2.97 0.45
CA LYS A 16 -6.01 2.50 -0.13
C LYS A 16 -6.12 2.89 -1.60
N GLU A 17 -5.86 4.15 -1.93
CA GLU A 17 -5.88 4.63 -3.32
C GLU A 17 -4.85 3.90 -4.19
N LEU A 18 -3.64 3.65 -3.66
CA LEU A 18 -2.63 2.88 -4.37
C LEU A 18 -3.09 1.45 -4.66
N ILE A 19 -3.64 0.75 -3.66
CA ILE A 19 -4.17 -0.61 -3.85
C ILE A 19 -5.31 -0.62 -4.87
N GLU A 20 -6.20 0.37 -4.84
CA GLU A 20 -7.30 0.48 -5.81
C GLU A 20 -6.83 0.74 -7.23
N LEU A 21 -5.84 1.61 -7.41
CA LEU A 21 -5.26 1.92 -8.70
C LEU A 21 -4.54 0.70 -9.28
N LEU A 22 -3.78 -0.02 -8.47
CA LEU A 22 -3.08 -1.23 -8.88
C LEU A 22 -4.07 -2.37 -9.20
N ALA A 23 -5.11 -2.57 -8.37
CA ALA A 23 -6.14 -3.58 -8.62
C ALA A 23 -6.81 -3.40 -9.98
N LYS A 24 -7.19 -2.16 -10.31
CA LYS A 24 -7.78 -1.84 -11.62
C LYS A 24 -6.79 -1.97 -12.77
N LYS A 25 -5.52 -1.61 -12.56
CA LYS A 25 -4.49 -1.63 -13.61
C LYS A 25 -4.09 -3.06 -13.99
N PHE A 26 -4.03 -3.95 -13.02
CA PHE A 26 -3.58 -5.33 -13.20
C PHE A 26 -4.74 -6.35 -13.25
N ASP A 27 -5.99 -5.87 -13.14
CA ASP A 27 -7.21 -6.68 -13.10
C ASP A 27 -7.17 -7.80 -12.05
N VAL A 28 -6.65 -7.47 -10.87
CA VAL A 28 -6.53 -8.39 -9.73
C VAL A 28 -7.36 -7.93 -8.54
N SER A 29 -7.72 -8.86 -7.67
CA SER A 29 -8.40 -8.54 -6.42
C SER A 29 -7.49 -7.72 -5.48
N LYS A 30 -8.09 -6.85 -4.65
CA LYS A 30 -7.33 -6.08 -3.64
C LYS A 30 -6.60 -7.00 -2.65
N SER A 31 -7.10 -8.22 -2.43
CA SER A 31 -6.47 -9.26 -1.60
C SER A 31 -5.16 -9.80 -2.16
N GLN A 32 -4.96 -9.72 -3.48
CA GLN A 32 -3.74 -10.12 -4.17
C GLN A 32 -2.64 -9.05 -4.12
N ILE A 33 -2.95 -7.86 -3.58
CA ILE A 33 -2.01 -6.73 -3.53
C ILE A 33 -1.55 -6.52 -2.10
N ARG A 34 -0.23 -6.60 -1.87
CA ARG A 34 0.38 -6.45 -0.54
C ARG A 34 1.50 -5.42 -0.57
N ILE A 35 1.41 -4.41 0.29
CA ILE A 35 2.52 -3.47 0.50
C ILE A 35 3.52 -4.14 1.46
N LYS A 36 4.68 -4.54 0.96
CA LYS A 36 5.73 -5.19 1.76
C LYS A 36 6.57 -4.18 2.55
N LEU A 37 6.86 -3.03 1.94
CA LEU A 37 7.72 -2.00 2.53
C LEU A 37 7.25 -0.60 2.12
N GLY A 38 7.61 0.40 2.93
CA GLY A 38 7.36 1.81 2.62
C GLY A 38 6.02 2.34 3.12
N LEU A 39 5.44 1.75 4.18
CA LEU A 39 4.19 2.27 4.78
C LEU A 39 4.28 3.73 5.20
N SER A 40 5.47 4.22 5.55
CA SER A 40 5.80 5.59 5.93
C SER A 40 6.76 6.28 4.94
N SER A 41 7.04 5.66 3.78
CA SER A 41 7.96 6.18 2.77
C SER A 41 7.22 6.58 1.49
N ARG A 42 7.81 7.52 0.74
CA ARG A 42 7.33 7.90 -0.59
C ARG A 42 7.46 6.77 -1.61
N ILE A 43 8.43 5.89 -1.42
CA ILE A 43 8.66 4.72 -2.27
C ILE A 43 8.09 3.49 -1.57
N LYS A 44 7.20 2.78 -2.26
CA LYS A 44 6.50 1.60 -1.74
C LYS A 44 6.85 0.38 -2.55
N LEU A 45 7.24 -0.70 -1.88
CA LEU A 45 7.42 -2.00 -2.50
C LEU A 45 6.10 -2.76 -2.37
N VAL A 46 5.48 -3.05 -3.51
CA VAL A 46 4.18 -3.72 -3.59
C VAL A 46 4.36 -5.06 -4.30
N GLU A 47 3.88 -6.11 -3.67
CA GLU A 47 3.74 -7.45 -4.25
C GLU A 47 2.33 -7.57 -4.83
N ILE A 48 2.24 -8.09 -6.06
CA ILE A 48 0.99 -8.37 -6.75
C ILE A 48 1.00 -9.83 -7.14
N ASP A 49 0.05 -10.58 -6.61
CA ASP A 49 -0.13 -12.00 -6.91
C ASP A 49 -1.04 -12.12 -8.13
N THR A 50 -0.48 -12.44 -9.30
CA THR A 50 -1.21 -12.53 -10.58
C THR A 50 -1.54 -13.96 -10.99
N ASP A 51 -1.14 -14.95 -10.21
CA ASP A 51 -1.35 -16.36 -10.57
C ASP A 51 -2.77 -16.78 -10.16
N SER A 52 -3.66 -16.87 -11.14
CA SER A 52 -4.96 -17.56 -11.04
C SER A 52 -5.31 -18.19 -12.37
#